data_AF-A0A5C5TW44-F1
#
_entry.id   AF-A0A5C5TW44-F1
#
_cell.length_a   1.000
_cell.length_b   1.000
_cell.length_c   1.000
_cell.angle_alpha   90.00
_cell.angle_beta   90.00
_cell.angle_gamma   90.00
#
_symmetry.space_group_name_H-M   'P 1'
#
loop_
_entity.id
_entity.type
_entity.pdbx_description
1 polymer ?
#
loop_
_entity_poly.entity_id
_entity_poly.type
_entity_poly.pdbx_seq_one_letter_code
_entity_poly.pdbx_strand_id
1 'polypeptide(L)'
;MAVKKGIRQLVDEANARITTIPVEEARALLGDPDVQFVDIRDVRELEREGLVPGAFHAPRGMLEFWADPDSPYFKPVFGQDRRFVLYCQSGWRSALATAALQDMGLARVAHVAGGFHAWKAAGGEVARKETRAPAAAATRLAGGQVRIPATYMRGGTSKGVFFRLEDLPEAARVPGPARDALLMRVIGSPDPYGKHTDGMGGATSSTSKCVILSKATVPGHDVDYLYGQVSIDSAFVDWSGNCGNLSAAVGPFAIANGLIDPARVPKDGTCTVRIWQANIGKTIVARVPVVDGQVRETGDFELDGVTFPAAEIVLEFVDPSDDGDGGAMFPTGNLVDTLDVPGIGPLQATLISAGIPTVFVNAADIGYDGTELQPAINDDRAALGMLEAIRVAGALRMGLIRTPEEAQTRQHTPKVAFVAPPKDYVASSGKAIAAADIDLNVRALSMGKLHHAMMGTASVAIATAAAVPGTLVNLAAGGGRRDVVRFGHPSGTLQVGASVEQVDGHWSVTKAVMSRSARVLMEGWVRVPADVVA
;
A
#
# COMPACT_ATOMS: atom_id res chain seq x y z
N MET A 1 -8.19 52.60 -22.20
CA MET A 1 -9.27 52.95 -21.24
C MET A 1 -8.63 53.73 -20.09
N ALA A 2 -9.07 54.94 -19.79
CA ALA A 2 -8.60 55.68 -18.62
C ALA A 2 -9.38 55.20 -17.38
N VAL A 3 -8.68 54.62 -16.41
CA VAL A 3 -9.28 54.18 -15.15
C VAL A 3 -9.56 55.42 -14.30
N LYS A 4 -10.85 55.73 -14.05
CA LYS A 4 -11.27 56.93 -13.28
C LYS A 4 -10.81 56.92 -11.82
N LYS A 5 -10.58 55.72 -11.27
CA LYS A 5 -10.15 55.50 -9.88
C LYS A 5 -9.20 54.32 -9.84
N GLY A 6 -7.91 54.60 -9.64
CA GLY A 6 -6.87 53.58 -9.66
C GLY A 6 -6.92 52.66 -8.43
N ILE A 7 -6.29 51.49 -8.54
CA ILE A 7 -6.21 50.52 -7.44
C ILE A 7 -5.55 51.12 -6.18
N ARG A 8 -4.58 52.01 -6.35
CA ARG A 8 -3.90 52.65 -5.22
C ARG A 8 -4.86 53.52 -4.41
N GLN A 9 -5.65 54.35 -5.11
CA GLN A 9 -6.68 55.17 -4.48
C GLN A 9 -7.73 54.30 -3.76
N LEU A 10 -8.17 53.18 -4.35
CA LEU A 10 -9.09 52.26 -3.68
C LEU A 10 -8.51 51.67 -2.39
N VAL A 11 -7.24 51.29 -2.39
CA VAL A 11 -6.56 50.75 -1.21
C VAL A 11 -6.36 51.82 -0.14
N ASP A 12 -5.97 53.04 -0.52
CA ASP A 12 -5.77 54.14 0.43
C ASP A 12 -7.10 54.54 1.09
N GLU A 13 -8.20 54.58 0.34
CA GLU A 13 -9.55 54.83 0.88
C GLU A 13 -10.04 53.68 1.78
N ALA A 14 -9.74 52.43 1.45
CA ALA A 14 -10.04 51.30 2.32
C ALA A 14 -9.26 51.40 3.64
N ASN A 15 -7.95 51.62 3.57
CA ASN A 15 -7.09 51.78 4.76
C ASN A 15 -7.52 52.93 5.67
N ALA A 16 -8.10 54.00 5.11
CA ALA A 16 -8.60 55.13 5.88
C ALA A 16 -9.81 54.81 6.76
N ARG A 17 -10.54 53.71 6.49
CA ARG A 17 -11.76 53.33 7.23
C ARG A 17 -11.70 51.99 7.94
N ILE A 18 -10.80 51.09 7.55
CA ILE A 18 -10.65 49.77 8.17
C ILE A 18 -9.61 49.77 9.29
N THR A 19 -9.64 48.73 10.12
CA THR A 19 -8.56 48.47 11.09
C THR A 19 -7.37 47.82 10.40
N THR A 20 -6.26 48.55 10.33
CA THR A 20 -4.96 48.03 9.86
C THR A 20 -4.07 47.76 11.07
N ILE A 21 -3.57 46.53 11.21
CA ILE A 21 -2.65 46.18 12.31
C ILE A 21 -1.20 46.07 11.82
N PRO A 22 -0.21 46.58 12.57
CA PRO A 22 1.20 46.33 12.30
C PRO A 22 1.56 44.84 12.40
N VAL A 23 2.61 44.41 11.70
CA VAL A 23 3.03 43.01 11.70
C VAL A 23 3.40 42.49 13.10
N GLU A 24 4.02 43.31 13.94
CA GLU A 24 4.39 42.90 15.31
C GLU A 24 3.16 42.68 16.20
N GLU A 25 2.12 43.50 16.05
CA GLU A 25 0.83 43.27 16.73
C GLU A 25 0.19 41.98 16.21
N ALA A 26 0.20 41.75 14.88
CA ALA A 26 -0.31 40.51 14.32
C ALA A 26 0.44 39.28 14.87
N ARG A 27 1.76 39.34 15.02
CA ARG A 27 2.54 38.23 15.59
C ARG A 27 2.17 37.95 17.04
N ALA A 28 1.90 38.99 17.84
CA ALA A 28 1.47 38.83 19.22
C ALA A 28 0.08 38.17 19.37
N LEU A 29 -0.76 38.24 18.33
CA LEU A 29 -2.07 37.59 18.28
C LEU A 29 -2.00 36.12 17.81
N LEU A 30 -0.83 35.62 17.40
CA LEU A 30 -0.70 34.24 16.93
C LEU A 30 -0.96 33.26 18.09
N GLY A 31 -1.91 32.35 17.89
CA GLY A 31 -2.30 31.36 18.90
C GLY A 31 -3.36 31.83 19.90
N ASP A 32 -3.81 33.09 19.81
CA ASP A 32 -4.91 33.59 20.63
C ASP A 32 -6.23 32.87 20.25
N PRO A 33 -6.94 32.23 21.20
CA PRO A 33 -8.19 31.53 20.93
C PRO A 33 -9.30 32.46 20.40
N ASP A 34 -9.24 33.77 20.66
CA ASP A 34 -10.23 34.75 20.19
C ASP A 34 -9.89 35.33 18.80
N VAL A 35 -8.79 34.89 18.17
CA VAL A 35 -8.32 35.41 16.88
C VAL A 35 -8.21 34.31 15.82
N GLN A 36 -8.82 34.55 14.66
CA GLN A 36 -8.65 33.70 13.47
C GLN A 36 -7.90 34.46 12.38
N PHE A 37 -6.71 33.97 12.04
CA PHE A 37 -6.00 34.42 10.83
C PHE A 37 -6.70 33.90 9.58
N VAL A 38 -6.87 34.75 8.57
CA VAL A 38 -7.51 34.38 7.30
C VAL A 38 -6.57 34.70 6.14
N ASP A 39 -6.09 33.66 5.47
CA ASP A 39 -5.25 33.80 4.27
C ASP A 39 -6.15 33.91 3.05
N ILE A 40 -6.10 35.04 2.34
CA ILE A 40 -6.93 35.27 1.15
C ILE A 40 -6.16 35.18 -0.17
N ARG A 41 -4.92 34.69 -0.12
CA ARG A 41 -4.07 34.51 -1.30
C ARG A 41 -4.58 33.41 -2.21
N ASP A 42 -4.04 33.36 -3.42
CA ASP A 42 -4.24 32.24 -4.32
C ASP A 42 -3.61 30.98 -3.73
N VAL A 43 -4.27 29.84 -3.92
CA VAL A 43 -3.86 28.54 -3.40
C VAL A 43 -2.40 28.17 -3.77
N ARG A 44 -1.92 28.61 -4.93
CA ARG A 44 -0.56 28.40 -5.45
C ARG A 44 0.48 29.25 -4.71
N GLU A 45 0.09 30.39 -4.14
CA GLU A 45 0.96 31.22 -3.31
C GLU A 45 1.24 30.52 -1.96
N LEU A 46 0.23 29.87 -1.37
CA LEU A 46 0.38 29.10 -0.13
C LEU A 46 1.26 27.86 -0.33
N GLU A 47 1.08 27.16 -1.45
CA GLU A 47 1.87 25.97 -1.79
C GLU A 47 3.36 26.31 -1.93
N ARG A 48 3.66 27.45 -2.55
CA ARG A 48 5.04 27.89 -2.76
C ARG A 48 5.70 28.47 -1.52
N GLU A 49 4.95 29.20 -0.70
CA GLU A 49 5.54 30.07 0.33
C GLU A 49 5.11 29.74 1.76
N GLY A 50 4.26 28.74 1.95
CA GLY A 50 3.64 28.44 3.24
C GLY A 50 2.58 29.48 3.63
N LEU A 51 2.11 29.43 4.87
CA LEU A 51 1.08 30.29 5.44
C LEU A 51 1.39 30.61 6.91
N VAL A 52 0.68 31.59 7.48
CA VAL A 52 0.69 31.82 8.93
C VAL A 52 0.09 30.58 9.63
N PRO A 53 0.73 30.01 10.66
CA PRO A 53 0.22 28.83 11.36
C PRO A 53 -1.22 29.00 11.84
N GLY A 54 -2.04 27.97 11.66
CA GLY A 54 -3.45 27.99 12.05
C GLY A 54 -4.37 28.92 11.23
N ALA A 55 -3.85 29.55 10.16
CA ALA A 55 -4.67 30.41 9.32
C ALA A 55 -5.68 29.60 8.49
N PHE A 56 -6.91 30.10 8.42
CA PHE A 56 -7.96 29.57 7.55
C PHE A 56 -7.80 30.15 6.15
N HIS A 57 -7.69 29.31 5.12
CA HIS A 57 -7.58 29.78 3.73
C HIS A 57 -8.96 30.06 3.14
N ALA A 58 -9.19 31.30 2.73
CA ALA A 58 -10.41 31.75 2.05
C ALA A 58 -10.03 32.62 0.84
N PRO A 59 -9.88 32.03 -0.37
CA PRO A 59 -9.47 32.77 -1.56
C PRO A 59 -10.30 34.05 -1.74
N ARG A 60 -9.65 35.17 -2.07
CA ARG A 60 -10.30 36.50 -2.17
C ARG A 60 -11.64 36.50 -2.90
N GLY A 61 -11.79 35.74 -4.00
CA GLY A 61 -13.01 35.71 -4.80
C GLY A 61 -14.19 34.98 -4.18
N MET A 62 -13.97 34.20 -3.13
CA MET A 62 -15.02 33.44 -2.42
C MET A 62 -15.36 34.01 -1.05
N LEU A 63 -14.57 34.96 -0.55
CA LEU A 63 -14.60 35.37 0.85
C LEU A 63 -15.97 35.87 1.31
N GLU A 64 -16.58 36.80 0.57
CA GLU A 64 -17.90 37.35 0.89
C GLU A 64 -18.98 36.24 0.90
N PHE A 65 -18.96 35.35 -0.09
CA PHE A 65 -19.87 34.21 -0.16
C PHE A 65 -19.66 33.19 0.97
N TRP A 66 -18.47 33.13 1.55
CA TRP A 66 -18.18 32.22 2.65
C TRP A 66 -18.51 32.83 4.01
N ALA A 67 -18.51 34.17 4.10
CA ALA A 67 -18.82 34.91 5.31
C ALA A 67 -20.31 35.13 5.53
N ASP A 68 -21.12 35.15 4.47
CA ASP A 68 -22.57 35.33 4.52
C ASP A 68 -23.30 34.05 4.99
N PRO A 69 -24.01 34.04 6.14
CA PRO A 69 -24.78 32.89 6.61
C PRO A 69 -25.89 32.42 5.67
N ASP A 70 -26.42 33.32 4.83
CA ASP A 70 -27.49 33.00 3.87
C ASP A 70 -26.95 32.43 2.55
N SER A 71 -25.63 32.45 2.36
CA SER A 71 -24.98 31.90 1.17
C SER A 71 -24.89 30.36 1.23
N PRO A 72 -25.14 29.64 0.11
CA PRO A 72 -24.96 28.19 0.04
C PRO A 72 -23.48 27.76 0.20
N TYR A 73 -22.55 28.71 0.19
CA TYR A 73 -21.12 28.49 0.38
C TYR A 73 -20.61 28.86 1.78
N PHE A 74 -21.51 29.26 2.69
CA PHE A 74 -21.17 29.69 4.04
C PHE A 74 -20.21 28.72 4.73
N LYS A 75 -19.18 29.27 5.38
CA LYS A 75 -18.22 28.50 6.17
C LYS A 75 -18.42 28.81 7.66
N PRO A 76 -18.68 27.79 8.50
CA PRO A 76 -18.94 27.98 9.93
C PRO A 76 -17.88 28.77 10.70
N VAL A 77 -16.62 28.79 10.23
CA VAL A 77 -15.54 29.60 10.84
C VAL A 77 -15.89 31.09 10.91
N PHE A 78 -16.63 31.63 9.93
CA PHE A 78 -17.03 33.04 9.91
C PHE A 78 -18.27 33.33 10.78
N GLY A 79 -18.96 32.31 11.29
CA GLY A 79 -20.06 32.45 12.24
C GLY A 79 -19.62 32.47 13.70
N GLN A 80 -18.31 32.38 13.97
CA GLN A 80 -17.76 32.39 15.32
C GLN A 80 -17.56 33.84 15.81
N ASP A 81 -17.77 34.10 17.10
CA ASP A 81 -17.48 35.40 17.71
C ASP A 81 -15.98 35.58 17.98
N ARG A 82 -15.20 35.63 16.89
CA ARG A 82 -13.74 35.80 16.89
C ARG A 82 -13.36 37.05 16.12
N ARG A 83 -12.19 37.61 16.45
CA ARG A 83 -11.55 38.64 15.63
C ARG A 83 -10.91 37.98 14.41
N PHE A 84 -11.28 38.41 13.21
CA PHE A 84 -10.69 37.93 11.97
C PHE A 84 -9.54 38.85 11.53
N VAL A 85 -8.36 38.28 11.33
CA VAL A 85 -7.16 39.00 10.87
C VAL A 85 -6.80 38.51 9.48
N LEU A 86 -7.13 39.32 8.47
CA LEU A 86 -6.90 38.97 7.08
C LEU A 86 -5.47 39.32 6.67
N TYR A 87 -4.91 38.49 5.80
CA TYR A 87 -3.70 38.86 5.08
C TYR A 87 -3.72 38.31 3.66
N CYS A 88 -3.07 39.05 2.78
CA CYS A 88 -2.71 38.59 1.45
C CYS A 88 -1.19 38.69 1.29
N GLN A 89 -0.67 38.59 0.07
CA GLN A 89 0.78 38.65 -0.14
C GLN A 89 1.41 39.98 0.27
N SER A 90 0.80 41.11 -0.11
CA SER A 90 1.38 42.46 0.04
C SER A 90 0.48 43.49 0.76
N GLY A 91 -0.63 43.04 1.34
CA GLY A 91 -1.57 43.88 2.10
C GLY A 91 -2.69 44.55 1.29
N TRP A 92 -2.61 44.62 -0.03
CA TRP A 92 -3.60 45.37 -0.84
C TRP A 92 -4.93 44.62 -0.99
N ARG A 93 -4.90 43.32 -1.32
CA ARG A 93 -6.12 42.49 -1.44
C ARG A 93 -6.84 42.40 -0.10
N SER A 94 -6.07 42.28 0.99
CA SER A 94 -6.61 42.12 2.34
C SER A 94 -7.24 43.41 2.86
N ALA A 95 -6.67 44.58 2.54
CA ALA A 95 -7.31 45.86 2.86
C ALA A 95 -8.72 45.97 2.23
N LEU A 96 -8.82 45.68 0.92
CA LEU A 96 -10.10 45.72 0.21
C LEU A 96 -11.08 44.64 0.71
N ALA A 97 -10.58 43.47 1.08
CA ALA A 97 -11.40 42.39 1.63
C ALA A 97 -11.96 42.73 3.01
N THR A 98 -11.13 43.29 3.90
CA THR A 98 -11.55 43.77 5.22
C THR A 98 -12.63 44.84 5.07
N ALA A 99 -12.46 45.77 4.13
CA ALA A 99 -13.44 46.80 3.85
C ALA A 99 -14.80 46.22 3.40
N ALA A 100 -14.78 45.24 2.49
CA ALA A 100 -15.98 44.56 2.02
C ALA A 100 -16.70 43.79 3.15
N LEU A 101 -15.96 43.09 4.00
CA LEU A 101 -16.54 42.37 5.15
C LEU A 101 -17.13 43.33 6.19
N GLN A 102 -16.50 44.48 6.43
CA GLN A 102 -17.08 45.52 7.29
C GLN A 102 -18.36 46.10 6.70
N ASP A 103 -18.43 46.31 5.38
CA ASP A 103 -19.65 46.76 4.69
C ASP A 103 -20.78 45.73 4.80
N MET A 104 -20.46 44.44 4.90
CA MET A 104 -21.40 43.36 5.16
C MET A 104 -21.81 43.23 6.64
N GLY A 105 -21.25 44.05 7.55
CA GLY A 105 -21.58 44.06 8.97
C GLY A 105 -20.65 43.24 9.87
N LEU A 106 -19.58 42.65 9.34
CA LEU A 106 -18.58 41.94 10.16
C LEU A 106 -17.66 42.96 10.86
N ALA A 107 -18.03 43.37 12.07
CA ALA A 107 -17.35 44.45 12.79
C ALA A 107 -15.92 44.08 13.27
N ARG A 108 -15.70 42.83 13.72
CA ARG A 108 -14.43 42.38 14.32
C ARG A 108 -13.44 41.87 13.27
N VAL A 109 -13.15 42.68 12.26
CA VAL A 109 -12.23 42.32 11.17
C VAL A 109 -11.14 43.37 10.97
N ALA A 110 -9.90 42.91 10.83
CA ALA A 110 -8.72 43.73 10.56
C ALA A 110 -7.86 43.08 9.48
N HIS A 111 -6.85 43.80 8.96
CA HIS A 111 -5.81 43.17 8.15
C HIS A 111 -4.40 43.55 8.56
N VAL A 112 -3.46 42.68 8.21
CA VAL A 112 -2.03 42.88 8.45
C VAL A 112 -1.45 43.88 7.44
N ALA A 113 -0.80 44.93 7.94
CA ALA A 113 -0.05 45.88 7.14
C ALA A 113 1.10 45.17 6.40
N GLY A 114 1.21 45.38 5.08
CA GLY A 114 2.23 44.75 4.24
C GLY A 114 2.04 43.24 3.97
N GLY A 115 1.01 42.61 4.57
CA GLY A 115 0.64 41.22 4.31
C GLY A 115 1.70 40.18 4.69
N PHE A 116 1.68 39.05 4.00
CA PHE A 116 2.59 37.92 4.25
C PHE A 116 4.05 38.24 3.97
N HIS A 117 4.34 39.18 3.06
CA HIS A 117 5.70 39.69 2.87
C HIS A 117 6.25 40.33 4.14
N ALA A 118 5.49 41.23 4.77
CA ALA A 118 5.90 41.87 6.01
C ALA A 118 6.02 40.86 7.15
N TRP A 119 5.09 39.89 7.23
CA TRP A 119 5.15 38.77 8.17
C TRP A 119 6.48 38.01 8.10
N LYS A 120 6.88 37.58 6.89
CA LYS A 120 8.16 36.88 6.71
C LYS A 120 9.37 37.78 6.99
N ALA A 121 9.33 39.04 6.58
CA ALA A 121 10.42 39.99 6.82
C ALA A 121 10.65 40.26 8.32
N ALA A 122 9.59 40.21 9.13
CA ALA A 122 9.65 40.33 10.59
C ALA A 122 10.08 39.03 11.30
N GLY A 123 10.36 37.95 10.57
CA GLY A 123 10.66 36.64 11.16
C GLY A 123 9.43 35.98 11.82
N GLY A 124 8.23 36.24 11.28
CA GLY A 124 7.02 35.53 11.68
C GLY A 124 7.07 34.04 11.31
N GLU A 125 6.42 33.21 12.11
CA GLU A 125 6.39 31.75 11.91
C GLU A 125 5.67 31.39 10.59
N VAL A 126 6.18 30.42 9.85
CA VAL A 126 5.59 29.96 8.59
C VAL A 126 5.34 28.46 8.66
N ALA A 127 4.07 28.08 8.62
CA ALA A 127 3.67 26.70 8.45
C ALA A 127 3.70 26.33 6.96
N ARG A 128 4.09 25.10 6.64
CA ARG A 128 3.87 24.55 5.30
C ARG A 128 2.36 24.36 5.09
N LYS A 129 1.89 24.62 3.87
CA LYS A 129 0.53 24.21 3.50
C LYS A 129 0.50 22.69 3.51
N GLU A 130 -0.20 22.11 4.47
CA GLU A 130 -0.52 20.69 4.43
C GLU A 130 -1.28 20.42 3.12
N THR A 131 -0.72 19.62 2.22
CA THR A 131 -1.34 19.24 0.96
C THR A 131 -2.48 18.25 1.14
N ARG A 132 -2.89 17.97 2.38
CA ARG A 132 -4.01 17.11 2.71
C ARG A 132 -4.61 17.55 4.03
N ALA A 133 -5.91 17.85 4.06
CA ALA A 133 -6.62 17.62 5.30
C ALA A 133 -6.41 16.13 5.63
N PRO A 134 -6.00 15.74 6.85
CA PRO A 134 -6.00 14.34 7.22
C PRO A 134 -7.37 13.77 6.83
N ALA A 135 -7.37 12.65 6.10
CA ALA A 135 -8.63 12.03 5.73
C ALA A 135 -9.40 11.86 7.05
N ALA A 136 -10.55 12.53 7.17
CA ALA A 136 -11.28 12.57 8.42
C ALA A 136 -11.49 11.11 8.87
N ALA A 137 -11.16 10.83 10.14
CA ALA A 137 -11.30 9.51 10.74
C ALA A 137 -12.69 8.91 10.44
N ALA A 138 -12.79 7.58 10.53
CA ALA A 138 -14.02 6.84 10.26
C ALA A 138 -15.27 7.58 10.78
N THR A 139 -16.17 7.97 9.88
CA THR A 139 -17.32 8.83 10.21
C THR A 139 -18.62 8.08 9.97
N ARG A 140 -19.52 8.08 10.95
CA ARG A 140 -20.87 7.54 10.78
C ARG A 140 -21.74 8.49 9.95
N LEU A 141 -22.42 7.95 8.95
CA LEU A 141 -23.37 8.66 8.09
C LEU A 141 -24.78 8.48 8.63
N ALA A 142 -25.65 9.47 8.41
CA ALA A 142 -27.06 9.42 8.80
C ALA A 142 -27.80 8.19 8.22
N GLY A 143 -27.38 7.70 7.06
CA GLY A 143 -27.95 6.52 6.38
C GLY A 143 -27.46 5.16 6.92
N GLY A 144 -26.85 5.11 8.10
CA GLY A 144 -26.50 3.85 8.77
C GLY A 144 -25.21 3.17 8.32
N GLN A 145 -24.42 3.78 7.44
CA GLN A 145 -23.07 3.30 7.08
C GLN A 145 -21.98 4.16 7.74
N VAL A 146 -20.78 3.61 7.88
CA VAL A 146 -19.57 4.33 8.26
C VAL A 146 -18.67 4.48 7.04
N ARG A 147 -18.19 5.70 6.77
CA ARG A 147 -17.17 5.96 5.75
C ARG A 147 -15.78 5.84 6.38
N ILE A 148 -14.87 5.11 5.74
CA ILE A 148 -13.52 4.85 6.25
C ILE A 148 -12.53 5.19 5.13
N PRO A 149 -11.57 6.11 5.35
CA PRO A 149 -10.55 6.42 4.37
C PRO A 149 -9.79 5.19 3.90
N ALA A 150 -9.65 5.03 2.60
CA ALA A 150 -8.97 3.88 2.00
C ALA A 150 -8.42 4.20 0.61
N THR A 151 -7.44 3.41 0.19
CA THR A 151 -6.89 3.44 -1.17
C THR A 151 -6.94 2.05 -1.76
N TYR A 152 -7.57 1.88 -2.92
CA TYR A 152 -7.58 0.65 -3.66
C TYR A 152 -6.43 0.66 -4.66
N MET A 153 -5.48 -0.26 -4.50
CA MET A 153 -4.24 -0.27 -5.28
C MET A 153 -4.01 -1.60 -5.96
N ARG A 154 -3.35 -1.54 -7.13
CA ARG A 154 -2.64 -2.67 -7.69
C ARG A 154 -1.21 -2.65 -7.17
N GLY A 155 -0.75 -3.77 -6.61
CA GLY A 155 0.66 -4.03 -6.31
C GLY A 155 1.07 -5.34 -6.99
N GLY A 156 2.04 -5.28 -7.89
CA GLY A 156 2.37 -6.40 -8.78
C GLY A 156 1.14 -6.87 -9.55
N THR A 157 0.90 -8.18 -9.50
CA THR A 157 -0.27 -8.85 -10.10
C THR A 157 -1.42 -9.08 -9.09
N SER A 158 -1.48 -8.29 -8.02
CA SER A 158 -2.53 -8.35 -7.00
C SER A 158 -3.25 -7.00 -6.86
N LYS A 159 -4.48 -7.03 -6.36
CA LYS A 159 -5.20 -5.83 -5.90
C LYS A 159 -5.53 -5.96 -4.42
N GLY A 160 -5.50 -4.84 -3.70
CA GLY A 160 -5.85 -4.80 -2.28
C GLY A 160 -6.39 -3.44 -1.85
N VAL A 161 -7.12 -3.45 -0.73
CA VAL A 161 -7.60 -2.23 -0.06
C VAL A 161 -6.61 -1.86 1.04
N PHE A 162 -6.04 -0.66 0.96
CA PHE A 162 -5.02 -0.14 1.85
C PHE A 162 -5.62 0.89 2.80
N PHE A 163 -5.22 0.80 4.07
CA PHE A 163 -5.64 1.68 5.15
C PHE A 163 -4.42 2.21 5.89
N ARG A 164 -4.51 3.45 6.38
CA ARG A 164 -3.69 3.85 7.53
C ARG A 164 -4.35 3.33 8.80
N LEU A 165 -3.54 2.92 9.77
CA LEU A 165 -4.04 2.45 11.06
C LEU A 165 -4.91 3.51 11.76
N GLU A 166 -4.51 4.78 11.72
CA GLU A 166 -5.23 5.88 12.36
C GLU A 166 -6.61 6.18 11.73
N ASP A 167 -6.82 5.79 10.47
CA ASP A 167 -8.06 6.03 9.75
C ASP A 167 -9.14 4.98 10.08
N LEU A 168 -8.75 3.84 10.65
CA LEU A 168 -9.67 2.79 11.07
C LEU A 168 -10.53 3.24 12.27
N PRO A 169 -11.76 2.72 12.42
CA PRO A 169 -12.53 2.82 13.64
C PRO A 169 -11.70 2.35 14.85
N GLU A 170 -11.91 2.96 16.02
CA GLU A 170 -11.09 2.71 17.22
C GLU A 170 -10.97 1.23 17.57
N ALA A 171 -12.09 0.50 17.56
CA ALA A 171 -12.12 -0.94 17.83
C ALA A 171 -11.30 -1.79 16.83
N ALA A 172 -11.08 -1.30 15.62
CA ALA A 172 -10.29 -1.98 14.58
C ALA A 172 -8.81 -1.56 14.55
N ARG A 173 -8.39 -0.60 15.39
CA ARG A 173 -6.98 -0.16 15.50
C ARG A 173 -6.09 -1.16 16.24
N VAL A 174 -6.66 -2.16 16.89
CA VAL A 174 -5.93 -3.29 17.48
C VAL A 174 -6.31 -4.60 16.78
N PRO A 175 -5.42 -5.61 16.74
CA PRO A 175 -5.77 -6.94 16.22
C PRO A 175 -6.94 -7.54 17.03
N GLY A 176 -7.90 -8.14 16.34
CA GLY A 176 -9.03 -8.80 16.98
C GLY A 176 -10.30 -8.85 16.13
N PRO A 177 -11.40 -9.38 16.69
CA PRO A 177 -12.63 -9.66 15.95
C PRO A 177 -13.25 -8.45 15.25
N ALA A 178 -13.17 -7.26 15.86
CA ALA A 178 -13.71 -6.03 15.26
C ALA A 178 -12.97 -5.64 13.97
N ARG A 179 -11.64 -5.80 13.96
CA ARG A 179 -10.83 -5.58 12.75
C ARG A 179 -11.19 -6.60 11.69
N ASP A 180 -11.27 -7.88 12.05
CA ASP A 180 -11.57 -8.95 11.09
C ASP A 180 -12.97 -8.77 10.49
N ALA A 181 -13.98 -8.46 11.31
CA ALA A 181 -15.33 -8.16 10.87
C ALA A 181 -15.38 -6.98 9.89
N LEU A 182 -14.67 -5.89 10.20
CA LEU A 182 -14.55 -4.75 9.31
C LEU A 182 -13.95 -5.14 7.96
N LEU A 183 -12.79 -5.82 7.95
CA LEU A 183 -12.10 -6.16 6.71
C LEU A 183 -12.87 -7.17 5.87
N MET A 184 -13.51 -8.16 6.51
CA MET A 184 -14.42 -9.07 5.84
C MET A 184 -15.56 -8.30 5.16
N ARG A 185 -16.21 -7.38 5.87
CA ARG A 185 -17.31 -6.59 5.28
C ARG A 185 -16.87 -5.67 4.15
N VAL A 186 -15.68 -5.05 4.26
CA VAL A 186 -15.10 -4.23 3.20
C VAL A 186 -14.88 -5.06 1.93
N ILE A 187 -14.36 -6.27 2.07
CA ILE A 187 -14.10 -7.17 0.94
C ILE A 187 -15.39 -7.77 0.38
N GLY A 188 -16.40 -7.99 1.24
CA GLY A 188 -17.66 -8.63 0.89
C GLY A 188 -17.68 -10.12 1.26
N SER A 189 -17.03 -10.51 2.35
CA SER A 189 -16.90 -11.89 2.83
C SER A 189 -17.60 -12.10 4.19
N PRO A 190 -17.96 -13.35 4.54
CA PRO A 190 -18.03 -14.51 3.66
C PRO A 190 -19.15 -14.37 2.62
N ASP A 191 -18.87 -14.78 1.38
CA ASP A 191 -19.84 -14.76 0.30
C ASP A 191 -20.13 -16.18 -0.21
N PRO A 192 -21.31 -16.75 0.10
CA PRO A 192 -21.68 -18.09 -0.38
C PRO A 192 -21.81 -18.16 -1.91
N TYR A 193 -21.92 -17.02 -2.62
CA TYR A 193 -21.96 -16.98 -4.07
C TYR A 193 -20.56 -16.98 -4.70
N GLY A 194 -19.51 -16.71 -3.91
CA GLY A 194 -18.13 -16.60 -4.38
C GLY A 194 -17.95 -15.52 -5.46
N LYS A 195 -18.61 -14.36 -5.30
CA LYS A 195 -18.61 -13.25 -6.27
C LYS A 195 -18.12 -11.92 -5.69
N HIS A 196 -18.18 -11.73 -4.37
CA HIS A 196 -17.89 -10.47 -3.68
C HIS A 196 -18.67 -9.27 -4.24
N THR A 197 -19.91 -9.49 -4.69
CA THR A 197 -20.72 -8.44 -5.32
C THR A 197 -21.05 -7.29 -4.37
N ASP A 198 -21.11 -7.55 -3.07
CA ASP A 198 -21.40 -6.55 -2.02
C ASP A 198 -20.14 -6.09 -1.27
N GLY A 199 -19.01 -5.97 -1.98
CA GLY A 199 -17.76 -5.49 -1.41
C GLY A 199 -16.70 -5.16 -2.45
N MET A 200 -15.49 -4.86 -1.98
CA MET A 200 -14.36 -4.43 -2.82
C MET A 200 -13.55 -5.60 -3.42
N GLY A 201 -13.81 -6.82 -2.97
CA GLY A 201 -13.09 -7.99 -3.43
C GLY A 201 -13.45 -8.39 -4.87
N GLY A 202 -12.52 -9.06 -5.55
CA GLY A 202 -12.74 -9.55 -6.93
C GLY A 202 -12.93 -11.07 -7.04
N ALA A 203 -13.39 -11.72 -5.96
CA ALA A 203 -13.63 -13.17 -5.89
C ALA A 203 -12.45 -14.07 -6.31
N THR A 204 -11.22 -13.60 -6.13
CA THR A 204 -10.01 -14.43 -6.28
C THR A 204 -9.05 -14.14 -5.14
N SER A 205 -8.16 -15.09 -4.81
CA SER A 205 -7.17 -14.89 -3.75
C SER A 205 -6.26 -13.67 -4.02
N SER A 206 -5.96 -13.37 -5.29
CA SER A 206 -5.16 -12.21 -5.73
C SER A 206 -5.90 -10.86 -5.59
N THR A 207 -7.21 -10.85 -5.33
CA THR A 207 -8.05 -9.65 -5.24
C THR A 207 -8.93 -9.59 -3.97
N SER A 208 -8.74 -10.52 -3.03
CA SER A 208 -9.38 -10.56 -1.70
C SER A 208 -8.34 -10.26 -0.63
N LYS A 209 -7.88 -9.01 -0.56
CA LYS A 209 -6.69 -8.62 0.23
C LYS A 209 -6.87 -7.25 0.88
N CYS A 210 -6.51 -7.17 2.16
CA CYS A 210 -6.44 -5.92 2.90
C CYS A 210 -5.02 -5.67 3.41
N VAL A 211 -4.66 -4.39 3.48
CA VAL A 211 -3.36 -3.92 3.99
C VAL A 211 -3.59 -2.79 4.98
N ILE A 212 -2.91 -2.87 6.12
CA ILE A 212 -2.90 -1.81 7.14
C ILE A 212 -1.47 -1.35 7.31
N LEU A 213 -1.24 -0.04 7.17
CA LEU A 213 0.05 0.60 7.35
C LEU A 213 0.03 1.59 8.51
N SER A 214 1.11 1.63 9.28
CA SER A 214 1.30 2.59 10.38
C SER A 214 2.74 3.11 10.38
N LYS A 215 2.98 4.15 11.18
CA LYS A 215 4.35 4.58 11.50
C LYS A 215 5.14 3.37 12.04
N ALA A 216 6.43 3.31 11.70
CA ALA A 216 7.30 2.24 12.16
C ALA A 216 7.32 2.13 13.69
N THR A 217 7.19 0.92 14.21
CA THR A 217 7.42 0.60 15.62
C THR A 217 8.80 -0.01 15.87
N VAL A 218 9.46 -0.49 14.81
CA VAL A 218 10.77 -1.13 14.87
C VAL A 218 11.87 -0.13 14.47
N PRO A 219 12.93 0.06 15.28
CA PRO A 219 14.06 0.90 14.92
C PRO A 219 14.64 0.54 13.54
N GLY A 220 15.08 1.55 12.80
CA GLY A 220 15.65 1.35 11.47
C GLY A 220 14.63 1.14 10.34
N HIS A 221 13.33 1.14 10.63
CA HIS A 221 12.26 1.06 9.64
C HIS A 221 11.52 2.40 9.49
N ASP A 222 10.84 2.55 8.36
CA ASP A 222 10.06 3.76 8.04
C ASP A 222 8.55 3.53 8.22
N VAL A 223 8.06 2.31 7.95
CA VAL A 223 6.63 1.96 8.01
C VAL A 223 6.43 0.52 8.47
N ASP A 224 5.41 0.27 9.29
CA ASP A 224 4.94 -1.07 9.61
C ASP A 224 3.89 -1.52 8.61
N TYR A 225 3.99 -2.77 8.15
CA TYR A 225 3.12 -3.37 7.16
C TYR A 225 2.46 -4.64 7.70
N LEU A 226 1.13 -4.59 7.81
CA LEU A 226 0.29 -5.74 8.10
C LEU A 226 -0.58 -6.13 6.91
N TYR A 227 -0.60 -7.42 6.60
CA TYR A 227 -1.36 -8.02 5.50
C TYR A 227 -2.41 -9.00 6.03
N GLY A 228 -3.65 -8.85 5.57
CA GLY A 228 -4.73 -9.81 5.80
C GLY A 228 -5.21 -10.43 4.49
N GLN A 229 -5.11 -11.76 4.38
CA GLN A 229 -5.78 -12.52 3.32
C GLN A 229 -7.21 -12.79 3.77
N VAL A 230 -8.18 -12.16 3.13
CA VAL A 230 -9.60 -12.38 3.47
C VAL A 230 -10.09 -13.61 2.70
N SER A 231 -10.67 -14.57 3.41
CA SER A 231 -11.30 -15.75 2.80
C SER A 231 -12.52 -15.34 1.98
N ILE A 232 -12.83 -16.10 0.92
CA ILE A 232 -13.98 -15.79 0.05
C ILE A 232 -15.25 -16.37 0.66
N ASP A 233 -15.19 -17.63 1.06
CA ASP A 233 -16.32 -18.47 1.44
C ASP A 233 -16.48 -18.65 2.96
N SER A 234 -15.44 -18.32 3.74
CA SER A 234 -15.46 -18.45 5.21
C SER A 234 -15.25 -17.12 5.93
N ALA A 235 -15.78 -17.02 7.15
CA ALA A 235 -15.64 -15.83 8.00
C ALA A 235 -14.26 -15.81 8.66
N PHE A 236 -13.21 -15.60 7.87
CA PHE A 236 -11.82 -15.69 8.33
C PHE A 236 -10.91 -14.69 7.60
N VAL A 237 -9.99 -14.10 8.36
CA VAL A 237 -8.88 -13.30 7.84
C VAL A 237 -7.58 -13.96 8.30
N ASP A 238 -6.77 -14.39 7.33
CA ASP A 238 -5.49 -15.01 7.60
C ASP A 238 -4.38 -13.95 7.68
N TRP A 239 -3.76 -13.85 8.86
CA TRP A 239 -2.67 -12.94 9.18
C TRP A 239 -1.30 -13.63 9.24
N SER A 240 -1.20 -14.92 8.88
CA SER A 240 0.00 -15.76 9.10
C SER A 240 1.17 -15.51 8.14
N GLY A 241 0.98 -14.68 7.10
CA GLY A 241 1.97 -14.55 6.03
C GLY A 241 2.09 -13.14 5.48
N ASN A 242 2.91 -13.02 4.44
CA ASN A 242 3.13 -11.78 3.69
C ASN A 242 2.53 -11.87 2.28
N CYS A 243 2.24 -10.72 1.67
CA CYS A 243 1.94 -10.62 0.24
C CYS A 243 3.02 -9.84 -0.51
N GLY A 244 4.00 -10.56 -1.05
CA GLY A 244 5.12 -9.94 -1.79
C GLY A 244 4.70 -9.10 -3.01
N ASN A 245 3.54 -9.35 -3.60
CA ASN A 245 3.00 -8.49 -4.67
C ASN A 245 2.52 -7.14 -4.11
N LEU A 246 1.79 -7.13 -2.99
CA LEU A 246 1.31 -5.89 -2.38
C LEU A 246 2.42 -5.12 -1.66
N SER A 247 3.53 -5.75 -1.28
CA SER A 247 4.74 -5.06 -0.83
C SER A 247 5.20 -3.96 -1.81
N ALA A 248 4.99 -4.15 -3.13
CA ALA A 248 5.30 -3.14 -4.14
C ALA A 248 4.46 -1.86 -4.01
N ALA A 249 3.25 -1.96 -3.45
CA ALA A 249 2.35 -0.82 -3.25
C ALA A 249 2.51 -0.18 -1.86
N VAL A 250 3.16 -0.85 -0.89
CA VAL A 250 3.38 -0.33 0.46
C VAL A 250 4.23 0.94 0.45
N GLY A 251 5.37 0.91 -0.25
CA GLY A 251 6.25 2.09 -0.37
C GLY A 251 5.52 3.30 -0.97
N PRO A 252 4.91 3.17 -2.17
CA PRO A 252 4.04 4.19 -2.76
C PRO A 252 2.97 4.74 -1.80
N PHE A 253 2.20 3.84 -1.16
CA PHE A 253 1.17 4.25 -0.22
C PHE A 253 1.75 5.05 0.95
N ALA A 254 2.84 4.57 1.55
CA ALA A 254 3.46 5.19 2.72
C ALA A 254 3.93 6.62 2.42
N ILE A 255 4.54 6.84 1.24
CA ILE A 255 4.97 8.17 0.78
C ILE A 255 3.74 9.07 0.59
N ALA A 256 2.76 8.64 -0.20
CA ALA A 256 1.57 9.43 -0.52
C ALA A 256 0.67 9.74 0.69
N ASN A 257 0.79 8.94 1.76
CA ASN A 257 -0.04 9.06 2.96
C ASN A 257 0.69 9.63 4.18
N GLY A 258 1.89 10.20 3.99
CA GLY A 258 2.63 10.89 5.05
C GLY A 258 3.12 9.97 6.18
N LEU A 259 3.35 8.69 5.87
CA LEU A 259 3.93 7.73 6.82
C LEU A 259 5.47 7.73 6.78
N ILE A 260 6.07 8.36 5.77
CA ILE A 260 7.52 8.49 5.62
C ILE A 260 7.94 9.89 6.06
N ASP A 261 9.07 9.98 6.77
CA ASP A 261 9.71 11.25 7.07
C ASP A 261 9.94 12.05 5.77
N PRO A 262 9.35 13.26 5.63
CA PRO A 262 9.52 14.08 4.43
C PRO A 262 10.98 14.36 4.06
N ALA A 263 11.91 14.36 5.02
CA ALA A 263 13.33 14.53 4.75
C ALA A 263 13.95 13.38 3.94
N ARG A 264 13.30 12.19 3.95
CA ARG A 264 13.73 11.00 3.20
C ARG A 264 13.08 10.91 1.81
N VAL A 265 12.10 11.75 1.51
CA VAL A 265 11.44 11.79 0.20
C VAL A 265 12.15 12.84 -0.65
N PRO A 266 12.95 12.45 -1.67
CA PRO A 266 13.62 13.43 -2.52
C PRO A 266 12.61 14.18 -3.38
N LYS A 267 13.01 15.34 -3.92
CA LYS A 267 12.19 16.01 -4.95
C LYS A 267 12.07 15.13 -6.20
N ASP A 268 13.18 14.60 -6.69
CA ASP A 268 13.22 13.71 -7.86
C ASP A 268 14.23 12.58 -7.59
N GLY A 269 13.97 11.39 -8.12
CA GLY A 269 14.88 10.23 -8.01
C GLY A 269 14.22 9.01 -7.39
N THR A 270 14.88 8.37 -6.43
CA THR A 270 14.40 7.15 -5.77
C THR A 270 14.33 7.35 -4.26
N CYS A 271 13.17 7.09 -3.67
CA CYS A 271 13.00 6.98 -2.23
C CYS A 271 13.15 5.52 -1.80
N THR A 272 14.09 5.26 -0.88
CA THR A 272 14.27 3.94 -0.26
C THR A 272 13.40 3.84 0.99
N VAL A 273 12.33 3.05 0.90
CA VAL A 273 11.40 2.79 2.00
C VAL A 273 11.74 1.47 2.67
N ARG A 274 12.02 1.51 3.96
CA ARG A 274 12.31 0.33 4.80
C ARG A 274 11.02 -0.08 5.50
N ILE A 275 10.48 -1.22 5.08
CA ILE A 275 9.19 -1.73 5.49
C ILE A 275 9.42 -2.84 6.52
N TRP A 276 8.86 -2.68 7.70
CA TRP A 276 8.76 -3.76 8.67
C TRP A 276 7.52 -4.59 8.34
N GLN A 277 7.72 -5.83 7.87
CA GLN A 277 6.63 -6.76 7.61
C GLN A 277 6.22 -7.40 8.94
N ALA A 278 5.12 -6.92 9.52
CA ALA A 278 4.71 -7.24 10.88
C ALA A 278 4.07 -8.62 11.06
N ASN A 279 3.60 -9.26 9.98
CA ASN A 279 3.08 -10.63 10.03
C ASN A 279 4.19 -11.65 10.29
N ILE A 280 5.36 -11.45 9.68
CA ILE A 280 6.47 -12.40 9.71
C ILE A 280 7.73 -11.87 10.41
N GLY A 281 7.74 -10.61 10.84
CA GLY A 281 8.86 -10.00 11.53
C GLY A 281 10.11 -9.85 10.65
N LYS A 282 9.94 -9.39 9.40
CA LYS A 282 11.03 -9.29 8.41
C LYS A 282 11.12 -7.92 7.75
N THR A 283 12.32 -7.59 7.29
CA THR A 283 12.59 -6.34 6.59
C THR A 283 12.37 -6.49 5.09
N ILE A 284 11.63 -5.57 4.49
CA ILE A 284 11.51 -5.41 3.04
C ILE A 284 11.95 -4.00 2.67
N VAL A 285 12.82 -3.87 1.67
CA VAL A 285 13.24 -2.57 1.15
C VAL A 285 12.57 -2.34 -0.20
N ALA A 286 11.86 -1.23 -0.35
CA ALA A 286 11.25 -0.81 -1.61
C ALA A 286 11.97 0.42 -2.16
N ARG A 287 12.43 0.34 -3.40
CA ARG A 287 13.02 1.46 -4.15
C ARG A 287 11.92 2.10 -5.00
N VAL A 288 11.34 3.17 -4.49
CA VAL A 288 10.17 3.82 -5.10
C VAL A 288 10.61 5.04 -5.92
N PRO A 289 10.30 5.11 -7.22
CA PRO A 289 10.61 6.28 -8.02
C PRO A 289 9.72 7.47 -7.62
N VAL A 290 10.32 8.66 -7.56
CA VAL A 290 9.68 9.92 -7.12
C VAL A 290 9.95 11.03 -8.14
N VAL A 291 8.95 11.87 -8.38
CA VAL A 291 8.99 13.06 -9.24
C VAL A 291 8.22 14.19 -8.57
N ASP A 292 8.80 15.39 -8.51
CA ASP A 292 8.24 16.55 -7.80
C ASP A 292 7.71 16.24 -6.38
N GLY A 293 8.43 15.39 -5.63
CA GLY A 293 8.10 14.97 -4.28
C GLY A 293 6.91 14.00 -4.18
N GLN A 294 6.40 13.51 -5.32
CA GLN A 294 5.29 12.56 -5.42
C GLN A 294 5.76 11.23 -6.01
N VAL A 295 5.05 10.15 -5.70
CA VAL A 295 5.34 8.84 -6.29
C VAL A 295 5.16 8.88 -7.81
N ARG A 296 6.14 8.40 -8.56
CA ARG A 296 6.00 8.16 -9.99
C ARG A 296 5.32 6.79 -10.19
N GLU A 297 4.05 6.79 -10.59
CA GLU A 297 3.31 5.55 -10.84
C GLU A 297 3.40 5.07 -12.29
N THR A 298 3.59 5.99 -13.24
CA THR A 298 3.63 5.70 -14.68
C THR A 298 5.06 5.49 -15.17
N GLY A 299 5.21 4.61 -16.16
CA GLY A 299 6.48 4.20 -16.73
C GLY A 299 6.29 3.15 -17.82
N ASP A 300 7.39 2.62 -18.33
CA ASP A 300 7.48 1.65 -19.42
C ASP A 300 7.82 0.23 -18.95
N PHE A 301 7.96 0.00 -17.64
CA PHE A 301 8.23 -1.33 -17.09
C PHE A 301 7.00 -2.23 -17.23
N GLU A 302 7.18 -3.32 -17.97
CA GLU A 302 6.21 -4.38 -18.15
C GLU A 302 6.39 -5.49 -17.11
N LEU A 303 5.28 -6.04 -16.63
CA LEU A 303 5.25 -7.17 -15.72
C LEU A 303 4.23 -8.18 -16.26
N ASP A 304 4.68 -9.36 -16.64
CA ASP A 304 3.78 -10.40 -17.16
C ASP A 304 2.69 -10.73 -16.11
N GLY A 305 1.41 -10.63 -16.53
CA GLY A 305 0.24 -10.68 -15.65
C GLY A 305 -0.33 -9.30 -15.24
N VAL A 306 0.33 -8.21 -15.63
CA VAL A 306 -0.20 -6.83 -15.55
C VAL A 306 -0.42 -6.31 -16.96
N THR A 307 -1.64 -5.82 -17.23
CA THR A 307 -2.07 -5.43 -18.58
C THR A 307 -1.35 -4.21 -19.15
N PHE A 308 -0.97 -3.25 -18.29
CA PHE A 308 -0.40 -1.97 -18.72
C PHE A 308 0.92 -1.70 -18.01
N PRO A 309 1.91 -1.10 -18.69
CA PRO A 309 3.18 -0.75 -18.08
C PRO A 309 3.01 0.32 -17.00
N ALA A 310 3.98 0.39 -16.11
CA ALA A 310 4.03 1.31 -14.98
C ALA A 310 5.49 1.60 -14.60
N ALA A 311 5.73 2.41 -13.58
CA ALA A 311 7.08 2.60 -13.07
C ALA A 311 7.59 1.32 -12.38
N GLU A 312 8.87 1.01 -12.58
CA GLU A 312 9.53 -0.10 -11.88
C GLU A 312 9.73 0.23 -10.39
N ILE A 313 9.47 -0.76 -9.54
CA ILE A 313 9.75 -0.76 -8.12
C ILE A 313 10.56 -2.01 -7.80
N VAL A 314 11.82 -1.81 -7.43
CA VAL A 314 12.69 -2.91 -6.99
C VAL A 314 12.41 -3.21 -5.52
N LEU A 315 12.14 -4.47 -5.22
CA LEU A 315 11.95 -4.98 -3.87
C LEU A 315 13.13 -5.86 -3.47
N GLU A 316 13.64 -5.62 -2.26
CA GLU A 316 14.66 -6.46 -1.62
C GLU A 316 14.04 -7.05 -0.34
N PHE A 317 13.97 -8.38 -0.26
CA PHE A 317 13.58 -9.11 0.94
C PHE A 317 14.84 -9.49 1.68
N VAL A 318 15.09 -8.86 2.83
CA VAL A 318 16.32 -9.02 3.61
C VAL A 318 16.12 -10.16 4.60
N ASP A 319 17.09 -11.08 4.66
CA ASP A 319 17.08 -12.29 5.49
C ASP A 319 15.72 -13.01 5.47
N PRO A 320 15.21 -13.40 4.28
CA PRO A 320 13.84 -13.88 4.11
C PRO A 320 13.57 -15.27 4.72
N SER A 321 14.57 -15.94 5.29
CA SER A 321 14.46 -17.20 6.03
C SER A 321 14.31 -16.96 7.54
N ASP A 322 13.55 -17.82 8.23
CA ASP A 322 13.35 -17.75 9.69
C ASP A 322 14.49 -18.45 10.46
N ASP A 323 15.75 -18.13 10.13
CA ASP A 323 16.96 -18.77 10.70
C ASP A 323 17.17 -18.56 12.23
N GLY A 324 16.16 -18.05 12.96
CA GLY A 324 16.09 -17.95 14.43
C GLY A 324 15.12 -18.97 15.07
N ASP A 325 14.42 -18.58 16.15
CA ASP A 325 13.54 -19.43 16.99
C ASP A 325 12.33 -20.10 16.25
N GLY A 326 12.20 -19.95 14.92
CA GLY A 326 11.06 -20.37 14.11
C GLY A 326 11.33 -21.41 13.02
N GLY A 327 12.59 -21.71 12.68
CA GLY A 327 12.96 -22.85 11.81
C GLY A 327 13.93 -22.51 10.67
N ALA A 328 14.89 -23.40 10.42
CA ALA A 328 15.89 -23.27 9.36
C ALA A 328 15.28 -23.08 7.96
N MET A 329 16.02 -22.41 7.06
CA MET A 329 15.64 -22.26 5.65
C MET A 329 15.14 -23.57 4.99
N PHE A 330 15.72 -24.71 5.38
CA PHE A 330 15.19 -26.06 5.09
C PHE A 330 14.74 -26.72 6.42
N PRO A 331 13.44 -26.69 6.76
CA PRO A 331 12.96 -27.12 8.08
C PRO A 331 13.25 -28.59 8.43
N THR A 332 13.45 -29.44 7.41
CA THR A 332 13.79 -30.86 7.59
C THR A 332 15.29 -31.11 7.68
N GLY A 333 16.11 -30.10 7.42
CA GLY A 333 17.57 -30.22 7.25
C GLY A 333 18.00 -30.76 5.88
N ASN A 334 17.06 -31.15 5.01
CA ASN A 334 17.36 -31.74 3.70
C ASN A 334 17.04 -30.75 2.56
N LEU A 335 17.82 -30.80 1.48
CA LEU A 335 17.50 -30.06 0.25
C LEU A 335 16.32 -30.69 -0.51
N VAL A 336 16.22 -32.03 -0.42
CA VAL A 336 15.14 -32.84 -0.99
C VAL A 336 14.78 -33.92 0.03
N ASP A 337 13.50 -34.02 0.36
CA ASP A 337 12.90 -35.08 1.16
C ASP A 337 12.11 -36.03 0.26
N THR A 338 11.95 -37.28 0.71
CA THR A 338 10.88 -38.16 0.21
C THR A 338 9.65 -37.95 1.09
N LEU A 339 8.60 -37.39 0.50
CA LEU A 339 7.35 -37.06 1.15
C LEU A 339 6.31 -38.16 0.90
N ASP A 340 5.86 -38.84 1.94
CA ASP A 340 4.78 -39.82 1.84
C ASP A 340 3.42 -39.11 1.78
N VAL A 341 2.80 -39.10 0.59
CA VAL A 341 1.52 -38.41 0.37
C VAL A 341 0.37 -39.42 0.29
N PRO A 342 -0.65 -39.33 1.18
CA PRO A 342 -1.81 -40.21 1.14
C PRO A 342 -2.50 -40.20 -0.23
N GLY A 343 -2.73 -41.39 -0.79
CA GLY A 343 -3.38 -41.56 -2.10
C GLY A 343 -2.46 -41.38 -3.32
N ILE A 344 -1.20 -40.97 -3.12
CA ILE A 344 -0.21 -40.82 -4.20
C ILE A 344 0.98 -41.77 -3.99
N GLY A 345 1.54 -41.78 -2.78
CA GLY A 345 2.76 -42.51 -2.44
C GLY A 345 3.96 -41.59 -2.19
N PRO A 346 5.19 -42.14 -2.21
CA PRO A 346 6.40 -41.37 -1.96
C PRO A 346 6.70 -40.40 -3.12
N LEU A 347 6.93 -39.14 -2.79
CA LEU A 347 7.16 -38.05 -3.74
C LEU A 347 8.41 -37.26 -3.36
N GLN A 348 9.32 -36.99 -4.29
CA GLN A 348 10.45 -36.11 -4.00
C GLN A 348 9.95 -34.66 -3.84
N ALA A 349 10.37 -34.00 -2.77
CA ALA A 349 9.97 -32.64 -2.48
C ALA A 349 11.10 -31.80 -1.88
N THR A 350 11.24 -30.55 -2.33
CA THR A 350 12.00 -29.53 -1.58
C THR A 350 11.03 -28.76 -0.67
N LEU A 351 11.34 -28.74 0.62
CA LEU A 351 10.57 -28.03 1.65
C LEU A 351 11.39 -26.84 2.15
N ILE A 352 10.99 -25.62 1.75
CA ILE A 352 11.77 -24.40 2.03
C ILE A 352 10.93 -23.35 2.78
N SER A 353 11.55 -22.67 3.73
CA SER A 353 11.00 -21.53 4.46
C SER A 353 11.79 -20.27 4.13
N ALA A 354 11.55 -19.69 2.94
CA ALA A 354 12.14 -18.43 2.49
C ALA A 354 11.08 -17.58 1.79
N GLY A 355 10.78 -16.40 2.33
CA GLY A 355 9.69 -15.53 1.89
C GLY A 355 8.29 -16.03 2.26
N ILE A 356 7.99 -17.30 1.99
CA ILE A 356 6.85 -18.04 2.55
C ILE A 356 7.16 -19.55 2.53
N PRO A 357 6.74 -20.32 3.56
CA PRO A 357 6.88 -21.77 3.53
C PRO A 357 6.27 -22.37 2.25
N THR A 358 7.06 -23.13 1.50
CA THR A 358 6.67 -23.65 0.18
C THR A 358 7.16 -25.09 -0.02
N VAL A 359 6.25 -25.94 -0.50
CA VAL A 359 6.49 -27.32 -0.92
C VAL A 359 6.67 -27.32 -2.45
N PHE A 360 7.86 -27.66 -2.93
CA PHE A 360 8.14 -27.84 -4.35
C PHE A 360 8.24 -29.32 -4.70
N VAL A 361 7.54 -29.75 -5.75
CA VAL A 361 7.60 -31.13 -6.29
C VAL A 361 7.87 -31.08 -7.80
N ASN A 362 8.34 -32.17 -8.41
CA ASN A 362 8.48 -32.20 -9.87
C ASN A 362 7.11 -32.37 -10.53
N ALA A 363 6.87 -31.66 -11.62
CA ALA A 363 5.64 -31.78 -12.40
C ALA A 363 5.43 -33.21 -12.91
N ALA A 364 6.50 -33.84 -13.43
CA ALA A 364 6.44 -35.19 -14.00
C ALA A 364 6.01 -36.25 -12.97
N ASP A 365 6.42 -36.11 -11.71
CA ASP A 365 6.12 -37.07 -10.64
C ASP A 365 4.63 -37.05 -10.24
N ILE A 366 3.91 -35.99 -10.62
CA ILE A 366 2.46 -35.82 -10.38
C ILE A 366 1.66 -35.77 -11.69
N GLY A 367 2.25 -36.19 -12.81
CA GLY A 367 1.57 -36.33 -14.10
C GLY A 367 1.35 -35.02 -14.88
N TYR A 368 2.14 -33.99 -14.61
CA TYR A 368 2.08 -32.69 -15.29
C TYR A 368 3.34 -32.36 -16.09
N ASP A 369 3.17 -31.46 -17.06
CA ASP A 369 4.24 -30.93 -17.89
C ASP A 369 4.94 -29.71 -17.26
N GLY A 370 4.27 -29.01 -16.32
CA GLY A 370 4.72 -27.73 -15.79
C GLY A 370 4.29 -26.52 -16.64
N THR A 371 3.53 -26.74 -17.71
CA THR A 371 3.05 -25.70 -18.64
C THR A 371 1.58 -25.33 -18.45
N GLU A 372 0.88 -26.03 -17.55
CA GLU A 372 -0.57 -25.96 -17.36
C GLU A 372 -1.08 -24.53 -17.10
N LEU A 373 -2.22 -24.19 -17.71
CA LEU A 373 -2.96 -22.96 -17.41
C LEU A 373 -4.09 -23.24 -16.42
N GLN A 374 -4.69 -22.17 -15.89
CA GLN A 374 -5.72 -22.27 -14.85
C GLN A 374 -6.85 -23.27 -15.15
N PRO A 375 -7.47 -23.32 -16.36
CA PRO A 375 -8.56 -24.27 -16.61
C PRO A 375 -8.15 -25.74 -16.45
N ALA A 376 -6.91 -26.09 -16.80
CA ALA A 376 -6.42 -27.46 -16.71
C ALA A 376 -6.32 -27.99 -15.27
N ILE A 377 -6.22 -27.10 -14.28
CA ILE A 377 -6.09 -27.46 -12.85
C ILE A 377 -7.33 -27.05 -12.06
N ASN A 378 -7.85 -25.84 -12.28
CA ASN A 378 -8.91 -25.25 -11.44
C ASN A 378 -10.28 -25.88 -11.67
N ASP A 379 -10.49 -26.51 -12.82
CA ASP A 379 -11.75 -27.19 -13.19
C ASP A 379 -11.68 -28.71 -12.92
N ASP A 380 -10.50 -29.23 -12.55
CA ASP A 380 -10.28 -30.61 -12.18
C ASP A 380 -10.25 -30.77 -10.65
N ARG A 381 -11.32 -31.33 -10.08
CA ARG A 381 -11.42 -31.59 -8.64
C ARG A 381 -10.39 -32.60 -8.13
N ALA A 382 -10.00 -33.58 -8.95
CA ALA A 382 -9.00 -34.56 -8.57
C ALA A 382 -7.62 -33.91 -8.49
N ALA A 383 -7.28 -33.05 -9.46
CA ALA A 383 -6.05 -32.25 -9.43
C ALA A 383 -5.96 -31.38 -8.18
N LEU A 384 -7.03 -30.63 -7.86
CA LEU A 384 -7.05 -29.79 -6.66
C LEU A 384 -6.94 -30.60 -5.36
N GLY A 385 -7.61 -31.74 -5.28
CA GLY A 385 -7.52 -32.65 -4.14
C GLY A 385 -6.11 -33.23 -3.96
N MET A 386 -5.46 -33.62 -5.06
CA MET A 386 -4.09 -34.14 -5.07
C MET A 386 -3.09 -33.08 -4.57
N LEU A 387 -3.18 -31.86 -5.10
CA LEU A 387 -2.28 -30.76 -4.72
C LEU A 387 -2.49 -30.31 -3.27
N GLU A 388 -3.73 -30.36 -2.76
CA GLU A 388 -4.00 -30.14 -1.34
C GLU A 388 -3.41 -31.26 -0.47
N ALA A 389 -3.50 -32.53 -0.87
CA ALA A 389 -2.89 -33.63 -0.12
C ALA A 389 -1.37 -33.47 -0.02
N ILE A 390 -0.70 -33.08 -1.10
CA ILE A 390 0.74 -32.76 -1.11
C ILE A 390 1.04 -31.60 -0.16
N ARG A 391 0.22 -30.53 -0.19
CA ARG A 391 0.40 -29.36 0.69
C ARG A 391 0.29 -29.75 2.16
N VAL A 392 -0.71 -30.55 2.53
CA VAL A 392 -0.94 -31.01 3.92
C VAL A 392 0.20 -31.91 4.38
N ALA A 393 0.64 -32.86 3.56
CA ALA A 393 1.78 -33.71 3.87
C ALA A 393 3.05 -32.88 4.09
N GLY A 394 3.33 -31.91 3.23
CA GLY A 394 4.46 -31.00 3.38
C GLY A 394 4.35 -30.13 4.63
N ALA A 395 3.15 -29.63 4.96
CA ALA A 395 2.92 -28.84 6.17
C ALA A 395 3.22 -29.62 7.46
N LEU A 396 2.80 -30.89 7.52
CA LEU A 396 3.13 -31.81 8.63
C LEU A 396 4.64 -32.04 8.69
N ARG A 397 5.27 -32.34 7.55
CA ARG A 397 6.71 -32.62 7.46
C ARG A 397 7.58 -31.41 7.84
N MET A 398 7.12 -30.21 7.53
CA MET A 398 7.75 -28.94 7.93
C MET A 398 7.48 -28.56 9.39
N GLY A 399 6.62 -29.28 10.11
CA GLY A 399 6.23 -28.96 11.48
C GLY A 399 5.32 -27.74 11.63
N LEU A 400 4.68 -27.28 10.55
CA LEU A 400 3.79 -26.10 10.55
C LEU A 400 2.40 -26.41 11.13
N ILE A 401 2.02 -27.69 11.09
CA ILE A 401 0.79 -28.24 11.67
C ILE A 401 1.11 -29.57 12.34
N ARG A 402 0.29 -29.97 13.32
CA ARG A 402 0.46 -31.26 14.03
C ARG A 402 -0.46 -32.35 13.50
N THR A 403 -1.63 -31.97 13.00
CA THR A 403 -2.60 -32.90 12.43
C THR A 403 -3.12 -32.39 11.08
N PRO A 404 -3.57 -33.28 10.17
CA PRO A 404 -4.12 -32.88 8.87
C PRO A 404 -5.29 -31.88 8.97
N GLU A 405 -6.10 -31.98 10.04
CA GLU A 405 -7.30 -31.16 10.23
C GLU A 405 -6.97 -29.67 10.43
N GLU A 406 -5.82 -29.37 11.07
CA GLU A 406 -5.34 -27.99 11.25
C GLU A 406 -5.11 -27.27 9.91
N ALA A 407 -4.91 -28.01 8.82
CA ALA A 407 -4.71 -27.44 7.50
C ALA A 407 -5.96 -26.74 6.95
N GLN A 408 -7.17 -27.07 7.44
CA GLN A 408 -8.44 -26.47 7.02
C GLN A 408 -8.53 -25.00 7.43
N THR A 409 -7.98 -24.65 8.58
CA THR A 409 -7.92 -23.27 9.10
C THR A 409 -6.57 -22.59 8.80
N ARG A 410 -5.66 -23.30 8.14
CA ARG A 410 -4.34 -22.82 7.70
C ARG A 410 -4.14 -23.01 6.19
N GLN A 411 -5.02 -22.38 5.41
CA GLN A 411 -5.01 -22.48 3.94
C GLN A 411 -3.95 -21.57 3.29
N HIS A 412 -3.45 -20.55 3.98
CA HIS A 412 -2.48 -19.64 3.40
C HIS A 412 -1.06 -20.21 3.38
N THR A 413 -0.64 -21.00 4.38
CA THR A 413 0.72 -21.55 4.48
C THR A 413 0.72 -23.04 4.87
N PRO A 414 1.65 -23.86 4.33
CA PRO A 414 2.59 -23.55 3.26
C PRO A 414 1.89 -23.41 1.90
N LYS A 415 2.62 -22.91 0.90
CA LYS A 415 2.22 -23.01 -0.51
C LYS A 415 2.64 -24.37 -1.06
N VAL A 416 1.98 -24.81 -2.13
CA VAL A 416 2.40 -25.95 -2.94
C VAL A 416 2.65 -25.48 -4.36
N ALA A 417 3.76 -25.90 -4.94
CA ALA A 417 4.18 -25.59 -6.29
C ALA A 417 4.83 -26.80 -6.95
N PHE A 418 4.69 -26.90 -8.27
CA PHE A 418 5.37 -27.89 -9.06
C PHE A 418 6.27 -27.24 -10.11
N VAL A 419 7.42 -27.88 -10.34
CA VAL A 419 8.48 -27.36 -11.21
C VAL A 419 8.80 -28.33 -12.34
N ALA A 420 9.23 -27.78 -13.47
CA ALA A 420 9.71 -28.55 -14.60
C ALA A 420 10.90 -27.84 -15.27
N PRO A 421 11.77 -28.58 -15.98
CA PRO A 421 12.74 -27.99 -16.90
C PRO A 421 12.08 -27.01 -17.89
N PRO A 422 12.86 -26.10 -18.49
CA PRO A 422 12.31 -25.08 -19.38
C PRO A 422 11.64 -25.74 -20.59
N LYS A 423 10.38 -25.38 -20.83
CA LYS A 423 9.55 -25.92 -21.91
C LYS A 423 8.71 -24.80 -22.52
N ASP A 424 8.62 -24.81 -23.86
CA ASP A 424 7.78 -23.89 -24.63
C ASP A 424 6.33 -23.97 -24.15
N TYR A 425 5.66 -22.82 -24.03
CA TYR A 425 4.23 -22.76 -23.77
C TYR A 425 3.62 -21.44 -24.24
N VAL A 426 2.29 -21.43 -24.33
CA VAL A 426 1.52 -20.20 -24.58
C VAL A 426 0.96 -19.72 -23.25
N ALA A 427 1.35 -18.51 -22.85
CA ALA A 427 0.84 -17.89 -21.63
C ALA A 427 -0.65 -17.56 -21.74
N SER A 428 -1.30 -17.31 -20.60
CA SER A 428 -2.72 -16.94 -20.53
C SER A 428 -3.08 -15.67 -21.30
N SER A 429 -2.10 -14.82 -21.60
CA SER A 429 -2.24 -13.63 -22.45
C SER A 429 -2.19 -13.93 -23.95
N GLY A 430 -1.89 -15.17 -24.36
CA GLY A 430 -1.62 -15.56 -25.75
C GLY A 430 -0.17 -15.38 -26.19
N LYS A 431 0.71 -14.82 -25.35
CA LYS A 431 2.15 -14.66 -25.61
C LYS A 431 2.83 -16.03 -25.62
N ALA A 432 3.54 -16.36 -26.70
CA ALA A 432 4.42 -17.53 -26.75
C ALA A 432 5.66 -17.27 -25.88
N ILE A 433 5.99 -18.22 -25.02
CA ILE A 433 7.19 -18.21 -24.19
C ILE A 433 8.07 -19.35 -24.66
N ALA A 434 9.26 -19.03 -25.17
CA ALA A 434 10.22 -20.04 -25.59
C ALA A 434 10.98 -20.59 -24.39
N ALA A 435 11.31 -21.87 -24.41
CA ALA A 435 12.15 -22.54 -23.41
C ALA A 435 13.52 -21.85 -23.30
N ALA A 436 14.03 -21.27 -24.38
CA ALA A 436 15.29 -20.52 -24.37
C ALA A 436 15.21 -19.19 -23.58
N ASP A 437 14.00 -18.66 -23.34
CA ASP A 437 13.79 -17.41 -22.61
C ASP A 437 13.56 -17.62 -21.11
N ILE A 438 13.61 -18.86 -20.63
CA ILE A 438 13.38 -19.21 -19.21
C ILE A 438 14.38 -20.27 -18.76
N ASP A 439 14.68 -20.27 -17.47
CA ASP A 439 15.51 -21.29 -16.84
C ASP A 439 14.69 -22.51 -16.41
N LEU A 440 13.41 -22.33 -16.08
CA LEU A 440 12.50 -23.37 -15.60
C LEU A 440 11.03 -22.95 -15.72
N ASN A 441 10.12 -23.90 -15.65
CA ASN A 441 8.69 -23.66 -15.51
C ASN A 441 8.25 -23.88 -14.05
N VAL A 442 7.41 -22.99 -13.53
CA VAL A 442 6.83 -23.12 -12.18
C VAL A 442 5.34 -22.83 -12.19
N ARG A 443 4.58 -23.64 -11.48
CA ARG A 443 3.14 -23.48 -11.25
C ARG A 443 2.88 -23.60 -9.76
N ALA A 444 2.11 -22.67 -9.19
CA ALA A 444 1.88 -22.62 -7.75
C ALA A 444 0.41 -22.39 -7.41
N LEU A 445 -0.02 -22.96 -6.29
CA LEU A 445 -1.38 -22.84 -5.80
C LEU A 445 -1.45 -21.86 -4.63
N SER A 446 -2.56 -21.15 -4.55
CA SER A 446 -2.90 -20.33 -3.39
C SER A 446 -4.40 -20.38 -3.14
N MET A 447 -4.78 -20.72 -1.91
CA MET A 447 -6.17 -20.91 -1.49
C MET A 447 -6.87 -21.97 -2.36
N GLY A 448 -6.25 -23.14 -2.50
CA GLY A 448 -6.82 -24.29 -3.22
C GLY A 448 -7.01 -24.12 -4.73
N LYS A 449 -6.39 -23.11 -5.35
CA LYS A 449 -6.48 -22.84 -6.81
C LYS A 449 -5.13 -22.49 -7.40
N LEU A 450 -4.90 -22.86 -8.66
CA LEU A 450 -3.74 -22.44 -9.44
C LEU A 450 -3.73 -20.92 -9.57
N HIS A 451 -2.64 -20.31 -9.15
CA HIS A 451 -2.43 -18.88 -9.22
C HIS A 451 -2.23 -18.44 -10.68
N HIS A 452 -2.85 -17.34 -11.10
CA HIS A 452 -2.85 -16.89 -12.49
C HIS A 452 -1.45 -16.46 -13.00
N ALA A 453 -0.61 -15.92 -12.12
CA ALA A 453 0.79 -15.56 -12.38
C ALA A 453 1.70 -16.23 -11.34
N MET A 454 2.38 -15.47 -10.49
CA MET A 454 3.07 -15.99 -9.31
C MET A 454 2.87 -15.09 -8.08
N MET A 455 2.78 -15.68 -6.89
CA MET A 455 2.79 -14.92 -5.64
C MET A 455 4.19 -14.36 -5.40
N GLY A 456 4.32 -13.08 -5.03
CA GLY A 456 5.63 -12.46 -4.78
C GLY A 456 6.47 -13.23 -3.73
N THR A 457 5.86 -13.70 -2.65
CA THR A 457 6.56 -14.51 -1.64
C THR A 457 6.99 -15.89 -2.15
N ALA A 458 6.17 -16.56 -2.97
CA ALA A 458 6.60 -17.79 -3.65
C ALA A 458 7.71 -17.52 -4.67
N SER A 459 7.77 -16.32 -5.25
CA SER A 459 8.86 -15.91 -6.14
C SER A 459 10.19 -15.76 -5.37
N VAL A 460 10.15 -15.33 -4.10
CA VAL A 460 11.30 -15.38 -3.19
C VAL A 460 11.71 -16.84 -2.93
N ALA A 461 10.76 -17.71 -2.60
CA ALA A 461 11.04 -19.13 -2.37
C ALA A 461 11.69 -19.81 -3.60
N ILE A 462 11.22 -19.48 -4.81
CA ILE A 462 11.81 -19.94 -6.08
C ILE A 462 13.25 -19.42 -6.23
N ALA A 463 13.47 -18.12 -6.02
CA ALA A 463 14.80 -17.52 -6.13
C ALA A 463 15.80 -18.19 -5.17
N THR A 464 15.40 -18.35 -3.91
CA THR A 464 16.24 -18.95 -2.88
C THR A 464 16.50 -20.43 -3.16
N ALA A 465 15.47 -21.21 -3.49
CA ALA A 465 15.64 -22.62 -3.80
C ALA A 465 16.51 -22.82 -5.05
N ALA A 466 16.33 -22.01 -6.10
CA ALA A 466 17.14 -22.05 -7.30
C ALA A 466 18.63 -21.75 -7.01
N ALA A 467 18.92 -20.80 -6.10
CA ALA A 467 20.28 -20.43 -5.75
C ALA A 467 21.03 -21.50 -4.94
N VAL A 468 20.32 -22.44 -4.32
CA VAL A 468 20.90 -23.56 -3.55
C VAL A 468 21.08 -24.80 -4.44
N PRO A 469 22.33 -25.21 -4.75
CA PRO A 469 22.57 -26.38 -5.58
C PRO A 469 21.99 -27.67 -4.98
N GLY A 470 21.17 -28.39 -5.75
CA GLY A 470 20.61 -29.68 -5.35
C GLY A 470 19.15 -29.68 -4.90
N THR A 471 18.50 -28.52 -4.74
CA THR A 471 17.04 -28.48 -4.58
C THR A 471 16.32 -28.86 -5.88
N LEU A 472 15.06 -29.27 -5.82
CA LEU A 472 14.28 -29.58 -7.03
C LEU A 472 14.13 -28.37 -7.97
N VAL A 473 14.01 -27.17 -7.41
CA VAL A 473 13.94 -25.92 -8.19
C VAL A 473 15.26 -25.67 -8.92
N ASN A 474 16.39 -25.85 -8.23
CA ASN A 474 17.72 -25.72 -8.80
C ASN A 474 17.96 -26.76 -9.91
N LEU A 475 17.57 -28.02 -9.68
CA LEU A 475 17.73 -29.10 -10.65
C LEU A 475 16.86 -28.87 -11.89
N ALA A 476 15.61 -28.41 -11.72
CA ALA A 476 14.75 -28.01 -12.83
C ALA A 476 15.36 -26.85 -13.65
N ALA A 477 16.08 -25.94 -13.00
CA ALA A 477 16.83 -24.87 -13.66
C ALA A 477 18.17 -25.31 -14.29
N GLY A 478 18.46 -26.61 -14.33
CA GLY A 478 19.69 -27.18 -14.90
C GLY A 478 20.86 -27.32 -13.92
N GLY A 479 20.65 -27.10 -12.63
CA GLY A 479 21.65 -27.30 -11.59
C GLY A 479 22.70 -26.19 -11.47
N GLY A 480 23.71 -26.44 -10.64
CA GLY A 480 24.83 -25.51 -10.39
C GLY A 480 24.44 -24.32 -9.51
N ARG A 481 25.28 -23.28 -9.47
CA ARG A 481 24.96 -22.03 -8.74
C ARG A 481 24.12 -21.11 -9.63
N ARG A 482 22.96 -20.66 -9.13
CA ARG A 482 21.98 -19.85 -9.88
C ARG A 482 21.49 -18.67 -9.04
N ASP A 483 22.30 -17.62 -8.94
CA ASP A 483 21.95 -16.43 -8.14
C ASP A 483 20.78 -15.62 -8.74
N VAL A 484 20.49 -15.80 -10.04
CA VAL A 484 19.34 -15.23 -10.76
C VAL A 484 18.72 -16.32 -11.63
N VAL A 485 17.39 -16.39 -11.62
CA VAL A 485 16.62 -17.24 -12.53
C VAL A 485 15.43 -16.48 -13.11
N ARG A 486 15.07 -16.81 -14.34
CA ARG A 486 13.84 -16.40 -14.99
C ARG A 486 12.93 -17.61 -15.15
N PHE A 487 11.83 -17.65 -14.41
CA PHE A 487 10.90 -18.77 -14.50
C PHE A 487 9.65 -18.42 -15.30
N GLY A 488 9.12 -19.40 -16.03
CA GLY A 488 7.82 -19.32 -16.70
C GLY A 488 6.67 -19.68 -15.76
N HIS A 489 5.72 -18.76 -15.57
CA HIS A 489 4.44 -18.92 -14.86
C HIS A 489 3.24 -18.78 -15.83
N PRO A 490 1.98 -19.03 -15.44
CA PRO A 490 0.88 -19.10 -16.42
C PRO A 490 0.67 -17.81 -17.22
N SER A 491 0.90 -16.62 -16.65
CA SER A 491 0.81 -15.34 -17.38
C SER A 491 2.05 -14.90 -18.16
N GLY A 492 3.16 -15.64 -18.14
CA GLY A 492 4.42 -15.23 -18.76
C GLY A 492 5.63 -15.52 -17.86
N THR A 493 6.62 -14.65 -17.83
CA THR A 493 7.90 -14.88 -17.14
C THR A 493 8.11 -13.94 -15.96
N LEU A 494 8.92 -14.38 -15.00
CA LEU A 494 9.45 -13.51 -13.97
C LEU A 494 10.92 -13.81 -13.68
N GLN A 495 11.73 -12.75 -13.67
CA GLN A 495 13.11 -12.80 -13.21
C GLN A 495 13.19 -12.46 -11.73
N VAL A 496 13.90 -13.30 -10.99
CA VAL A 496 14.16 -13.15 -9.55
C VAL A 496 15.61 -13.51 -9.24
N GLY A 497 16.16 -12.93 -8.18
CA GLY A 497 17.50 -13.28 -7.71
C GLY A 497 17.55 -13.49 -6.22
N ALA A 498 18.49 -14.31 -5.76
CA ALA A 498 18.78 -14.53 -4.36
C ALA A 498 20.29 -14.64 -4.12
N SER A 499 20.74 -14.12 -2.99
CA SER A 499 22.08 -14.30 -2.48
C SER A 499 22.03 -15.28 -1.32
N VAL A 500 22.65 -16.43 -1.49
CA VAL A 500 22.74 -17.49 -0.48
C VAL A 500 24.19 -17.74 -0.11
N GLU A 501 24.40 -18.12 1.14
CA GLU A 501 25.68 -18.52 1.70
C GLU A 501 25.53 -19.76 2.57
N GLN A 502 26.63 -20.47 2.79
CA GLN A 502 26.67 -21.60 3.69
C GLN A 502 27.48 -21.21 4.93
N VAL A 503 26.82 -21.19 6.09
CA VAL A 503 27.41 -20.87 7.39
C VAL A 503 27.30 -22.12 8.26
N ASP A 504 28.43 -22.63 8.73
CA ASP A 504 28.51 -23.85 9.55
C ASP A 504 27.77 -25.08 8.96
N GLY A 505 27.82 -25.21 7.64
CA GLY A 505 27.16 -26.30 6.90
C GLY A 505 25.66 -26.07 6.62
N HIS A 506 25.07 -25.01 7.17
CA HIS A 506 23.69 -24.61 6.94
C HIS A 506 23.59 -23.51 5.87
N TRP A 507 22.61 -23.63 4.99
CA TRP A 507 22.34 -22.58 4.02
C TRP A 507 21.53 -21.45 4.64
N SER A 508 21.96 -20.22 4.42
CA SER A 508 21.23 -19.00 4.77
C SER A 508 21.06 -18.12 3.53
N VAL A 509 19.94 -17.41 3.45
CA VAL A 509 19.67 -16.43 2.40
C VAL A 509 19.77 -15.03 2.99
N THR A 510 20.70 -14.23 2.48
CA THR A 510 20.91 -12.87 2.96
C THR A 510 19.96 -11.88 2.29
N LYS A 511 19.59 -12.15 1.03
CA LYS A 511 18.73 -11.27 0.25
C LYS A 511 18.04 -11.99 -0.90
N ALA A 512 16.79 -11.65 -1.15
CA ALA A 512 16.11 -11.93 -2.41
C ALA A 512 15.62 -10.64 -3.08
N VAL A 513 15.77 -10.52 -4.40
CA VAL A 513 15.47 -9.31 -5.16
C VAL A 513 14.52 -9.62 -6.31
N MET A 514 13.53 -8.75 -6.51
CA MET A 514 12.66 -8.79 -7.68
C MET A 514 12.14 -7.41 -8.06
N SER A 515 11.78 -7.25 -9.33
CA SER A 515 11.11 -6.06 -9.84
C SER A 515 9.59 -6.25 -9.89
N ARG A 516 8.87 -5.20 -9.53
CA ARG A 516 7.42 -5.10 -9.55
C ARG A 516 7.00 -3.70 -10.02
N SER A 517 5.70 -3.46 -10.07
CA SER A 517 5.13 -2.13 -10.23
C SER A 517 3.89 -1.99 -9.37
N ALA A 518 3.50 -0.77 -9.05
CA ALA A 518 2.28 -0.47 -8.32
C ALA A 518 1.60 0.78 -8.86
N ARG A 519 0.29 0.89 -8.64
CA ARG A 519 -0.48 2.12 -8.90
C ARG A 519 -1.76 2.17 -8.07
N VAL A 520 -2.19 3.37 -7.73
CA VAL A 520 -3.54 3.65 -7.25
C VAL A 520 -4.54 3.39 -8.38
N LEU A 521 -5.63 2.69 -8.03
CA LEU A 521 -6.78 2.47 -8.91
C LEU A 521 -7.94 3.39 -8.52
N MET A 522 -8.15 3.56 -7.22
CA MET A 522 -9.17 4.43 -6.65
C MET A 522 -8.73 4.89 -5.25
N GLU A 523 -9.02 6.13 -4.90
CA GLU A 523 -8.81 6.68 -3.56
C GLU A 523 -10.09 7.38 -3.06
N GLY A 524 -10.29 7.39 -1.74
CA GLY A 524 -11.47 8.01 -1.12
C GLY A 524 -11.87 7.28 0.15
N TRP A 525 -13.15 6.89 0.23
CA TRP A 525 -13.69 6.17 1.38
C TRP A 525 -14.40 4.89 0.94
N VAL A 526 -14.06 3.77 1.58
CA VAL A 526 -14.96 2.60 1.59
C VAL A 526 -16.11 2.87 2.56
N ARG A 527 -17.21 2.14 2.39
CA ARG A 527 -18.33 2.20 3.33
C ARG A 527 -18.74 0.81 3.78
N VAL A 528 -19.11 0.70 5.05
CA VAL A 528 -19.66 -0.51 5.66
C VAL A 528 -20.86 -0.16 6.54
N PRO A 529 -21.82 -1.06 6.77
CA PRO A 529 -22.88 -0.86 7.76
C PRO A 529 -22.31 -0.55 9.15
N ALA A 530 -22.94 0.36 9.89
CA ALA A 530 -22.41 0.88 11.15
C ALA A 530 -22.41 -0.15 12.30
N ASP A 531 -23.28 -1.15 12.23
CA ASP A 531 -23.36 -2.27 13.17
C ASP A 531 -22.14 -3.22 13.07
N VAL A 532 -21.41 -3.21 11.95
CA VAL A 532 -20.17 -4.00 11.78
C VAL A 532 -19.00 -3.42 12.59
N VAL A 533 -19.06 -2.12 12.90
CA VAL A 533 -17.99 -1.37 13.58
C VAL A 533 -18.44 -0.78 14.92
N ALA A 534 -19.59 -1.25 15.43
CA ALA A 534 -20.21 -0.80 16.68
C ALA A 534 -19.53 -1.39 17.93
#